data_AF-A0A2Z3JH82-F1
#
_entry.id   AF-A0A2Z3JH82-F1
#
_cell.length_a   1.000
_cell.length_b   1.000
_cell.length_c   1.000
_cell.angle_alpha   90.00
_cell.angle_beta   90.00
_cell.angle_gamma   90.00
#
_symmetry.space_group_name_H-M   'P 1'
#
loop_
_entity.id
_entity.type
_entity.pdbx_description
1 polymer ?
#
loop_
_entity_poly.entity_id
_entity_poly.type
_entity_poly.pdbx_seq_one_letter_code
_entity_poly.pdbx_strand_id
1 'polypeptide(L)'
;MAMFRCPPALSYAARHAGYQGSGQTMHATSDGFVWVLNVQRSHDGIHFYVNLGAHPLRLLQDSSSVSSLKEGECAFRTRVGER
;
A
#
# COMPACT_ATOMS: atom_id res chain seq x y z
N MET A 1 -19.61 0.85 11.23
CA MET A 1 -18.79 0.35 10.10
C MET A 1 -17.51 -0.22 10.66
N ALA A 2 -17.29 -1.54 10.59
CA ALA A 2 -16.03 -2.13 11.01
C ALA A 2 -14.95 -1.73 9.99
N MET A 3 -13.89 -1.08 10.47
CA MET A 3 -12.78 -0.65 9.62
C MET A 3 -12.05 -1.90 9.14
N PHE A 4 -12.10 -2.19 7.84
CA PHE A 4 -11.40 -3.35 7.26
C PHE A 4 -9.89 -3.20 7.49
N ARG A 5 -9.27 -4.25 8.03
CA ARG A 5 -7.83 -4.31 8.34
C ARG A 5 -7.16 -5.31 7.42
N CYS A 6 -5.92 -5.02 7.04
CA CYS A 6 -5.03 -5.96 6.36
C CYS A 6 -5.00 -7.32 7.12
N PRO A 7 -5.12 -8.46 6.42
CA PRO A 7 -5.00 -9.78 7.03
C PRO A 7 -3.71 -9.92 7.87
N PRO A 8 -3.75 -10.56 9.06
CA PRO A 8 -2.60 -10.61 9.96
C PRO A 8 -1.32 -11.18 9.33
N ALA A 9 -1.44 -12.23 8.53
CA ALA A 9 -0.29 -12.85 7.86
C ALA A 9 0.38 -11.90 6.84
N LEU A 10 -0.44 -11.17 6.05
CA LEU A 10 0.07 -10.19 5.10
C LEU A 10 0.70 -8.99 5.81
N SER A 11 0.07 -8.52 6.89
CA SER A 11 0.62 -7.44 7.73
C SER A 11 1.98 -7.82 8.33
N TYR A 12 2.15 -9.06 8.80
CA TYR A 12 3.43 -9.57 9.30
C TYR A 12 4.50 -9.63 8.22
N ALA A 13 4.18 -10.22 7.06
CA ALA A 13 5.09 -10.30 5.93
C ALA A 13 5.52 -8.91 5.42
N ALA A 14 4.58 -7.98 5.29
CA ALA A 14 4.86 -6.60 4.87
C ALA A 14 5.79 -5.89 5.86
N ARG A 15 5.56 -6.03 7.17
CA ARG A 15 6.44 -5.45 8.19
C ARG A 15 7.85 -6.03 8.14
N HIS A 16 7.98 -7.34 7.93
CA HIS A 16 9.28 -7.98 7.75
C HIS A 16 10.01 -7.49 6.49
N ALA A 17 9.27 -7.11 5.45
CA ALA A 17 9.80 -6.48 4.23
C ALA A 17 10.07 -4.97 4.37
N GLY A 18 9.95 -4.40 5.57
CA GLY A 18 10.25 -2.98 5.85
C GLY A 18 9.07 -2.01 5.66
N TYR A 19 7.85 -2.51 5.43
CA TYR A 19 6.67 -1.67 5.39
C TYR A 19 6.22 -1.24 6.80
N GLN A 20 5.85 0.02 6.91
CA GLN A 20 5.29 0.65 8.10
C GLN A 20 3.84 1.06 7.86
N GLY A 21 3.10 1.30 8.94
CA GLY A 21 1.69 1.68 8.90
C GLY A 21 0.73 0.62 9.44
N SER A 22 -0.56 0.92 9.34
CA SER A 22 -1.64 0.09 9.85
C SER A 22 -2.91 0.27 9.03
N GLY A 23 -3.81 -0.71 9.06
CA GLY A 23 -5.06 -0.66 8.31
C GLY A 23 -4.91 -1.26 6.92
N GLN A 24 -5.28 -0.50 5.89
CA GLN A 24 -5.31 -0.98 4.50
C GLN A 24 -4.09 -0.55 3.70
N THR A 25 -3.46 0.57 4.04
CA THR A 25 -2.30 1.10 3.34
C THR A 25 -1.06 1.00 4.22
N MET A 26 0.02 0.51 3.65
CA MET A 26 1.33 0.41 4.29
C MET A 26 2.37 1.01 3.34
N HIS A 27 3.44 1.57 3.89
CA HIS A 27 4.45 2.31 3.14
C HIS A 27 5.85 1.81 3.47
N ALA A 28 6.71 1.72 2.48
CA ALA A 28 8.15 1.51 2.67
C ALA A 28 8.90 2.52 1.81
N THR A 29 10.12 2.87 2.22
CA THR A 29 11.00 3.73 1.42
C THR A 29 12.27 2.96 1.12
N SER A 30 12.57 2.76 -0.16
CA SER A 30 13.80 2.10 -0.63
C SER A 30 14.14 2.56 -2.05
N ASP A 31 15.43 2.60 -2.36
CA ASP A 31 15.97 2.80 -3.71
C ASP A 31 15.47 4.06 -4.44
N GLY A 32 15.17 5.13 -3.69
CA GLY A 32 14.66 6.38 -4.26
C GLY A 32 13.15 6.40 -4.49
N PHE A 33 12.40 5.41 -3.99
CA PHE A 33 10.95 5.30 -4.12
C PHE A 33 10.26 5.23 -2.77
N VAL A 34 9.01 5.72 -2.75
CA VAL A 34 7.99 5.30 -1.80
C VAL A 34 7.21 4.17 -2.41
N TRP A 35 7.23 3.03 -1.74
CA TRP A 35 6.45 1.85 -2.04
C TRP A 35 5.16 1.89 -1.23
N VAL A 36 4.02 1.76 -1.90
CA VAL A 36 2.70 1.73 -1.27
C VAL A 36 2.10 0.35 -1.48
N LEU A 37 1.76 -0.33 -0.38
CA LEU A 37 0.99 -1.56 -0.40
C LEU A 37 -0.41 -1.23 0.11
N ASN A 38 -1.43 -1.45 -0.71
CA ASN A 38 -2.82 -1.20 -0.36
C ASN A 38 -3.67 -2.47 -0.49
N VAL A 39 -4.28 -2.91 0.62
CA VAL A 39 -5.17 -4.07 0.67
C VAL A 39 -6.61 -3.59 0.59
N GLN A 40 -7.31 -3.99 -0.46
CA GLN A 40 -8.71 -3.65 -0.69
C GLN A 40 -9.57 -4.90 -0.55
N ARG A 41 -10.72 -4.74 0.10
CA ARG A 41 -11.74 -5.78 0.15
C ARG A 41 -12.61 -5.69 -1.10
N SER A 42 -12.96 -6.83 -1.70
CA SER A 42 -13.96 -6.90 -2.75
C SER A 42 -15.34 -6.45 -2.24
N HIS A 43 -16.23 -6.11 -3.16
CA HIS A 43 -17.62 -5.75 -2.82
C HIS A 43 -18.39 -6.93 -2.21
N ASP A 44 -18.16 -8.16 -2.69
CA ASP A 44 -18.76 -9.37 -2.12
C ASP A 44 -18.17 -9.77 -0.75
N GLY A 45 -17.04 -9.17 -0.38
CA GLY A 45 -16.36 -9.40 0.88
C GLY A 45 -15.68 -10.75 1.04
N ILE A 46 -15.62 -11.55 -0.04
CA ILE A 46 -15.01 -12.88 -0.11
C ILE A 46 -13.53 -12.78 -0.51
N HIS A 47 -13.21 -11.84 -1.39
CA HIS A 47 -11.88 -11.66 -1.96
C HIS A 47 -11.19 -10.40 -1.42
N PHE A 48 -9.86 -10.39 -1.51
CA PHE A 48 -9.05 -9.22 -1.25
C PHE A 48 -8.09 -9.01 -2.40
N TYR A 49 -7.88 -7.75 -2.75
CA TYR A 49 -6.93 -7.33 -3.76
C TYR A 49 -5.75 -6.66 -3.09
N VAL A 50 -4.54 -6.94 -3.57
CA VAL A 50 -3.34 -6.23 -3.15
C VAL A 50 -2.94 -5.32 -4.30
N ASN A 51 -3.06 -4.01 -4.09
CA ASN A 51 -2.54 -3.02 -5.02
C ASN A 51 -1.16 -2.58 -4.54
N LEU A 52 -0.20 -2.57 -5.46
CA LEU A 52 1.16 -2.11 -5.23
C LEU A 52 1.37 -0.82 -6.02
N GLY A 53 1.89 0.20 -5.35
CA GLY A 53 2.30 1.46 -5.94
C GLY A 53 3.79 1.72 -5.70
N ALA A 54 4.44 2.37 -6.65
CA ALA A 54 5.76 2.95 -6.48
C ALA A 54 5.73 4.41 -6.96
N HIS A 55 6.22 5.32 -6.11
CA HIS A 55 6.29 6.74 -6.43
C HIS A 55 7.72 7.23 -6.19
N PRO A 56 8.40 7.82 -7.20
CA PRO A 56 9.74 8.36 -7.01
C PRO A 56 9.76 9.44 -5.93
N LEU A 57 10.68 9.36 -4.97
CA LEU A 57 10.81 10.35 -3.89
C LEU A 57 11.00 11.77 -4.43
N ARG A 58 11.70 11.91 -5.56
CA ARG A 58 11.95 13.20 -6.22
C ARG A 58 10.71 13.86 -6.82
N LEU A 59 9.62 13.11 -6.96
CA LEU A 59 8.35 13.60 -7.49
C LEU A 59 7.30 13.84 -6.39
N LEU A 60 7.62 13.53 -5.13
CA LEU A 60 6.79 13.95 -4.01
C LEU A 60 6.80 15.48 -3.94
N GLN A 61 5.61 16.06 -3.88
CA GLN A 61 5.48 17.48 -3.59
C GLN A 61 5.95 17.74 -2.16
N ASP A 62 6.63 18.88 -1.93
CA ASP A 62 7.32 19.21 -0.67
C ASP A 62 6.44 19.14 0.61
N SER A 63 5.11 19.15 0.46
CA SER A 63 4.14 19.04 1.56
C SER A 63 3.56 17.64 1.78
N SER A 64 3.87 16.67 0.92
CA SER A 64 3.30 15.32 0.97
C SER A 64 4.13 14.42 1.88
N SER A 65 3.54 13.95 3.00
CA SER A 65 4.22 12.96 3.82
C SER A 65 4.18 11.59 3.14
N VAL A 66 5.25 10.81 3.28
CA VAL A 66 5.31 9.41 2.80
C VAL A 66 4.10 8.61 3.27
N SER A 67 3.67 8.81 4.51
CA SER A 67 2.52 8.12 5.12
C SER A 67 1.16 8.54 4.59
N SER A 68 1.07 9.70 3.92
CA SER A 68 -0.16 10.21 3.32
C SER A 68 -0.37 9.75 1.88
N LEU A 69 0.69 9.30 1.21
CA LEU A 69 0.67 8.91 -0.19
C LEU A 69 -0.27 7.71 -0.41
N LYS A 70 -1.24 7.86 -1.31
CA LYS A 70 -2.15 6.78 -1.67
C LYS A 70 -1.61 6.01 -2.88
N GLU A 71 -2.01 4.75 -2.99
CA GLU A 71 -1.67 3.93 -4.15
C GLU A 71 -2.15 4.57 -5.47
N GLY A 72 -3.32 5.23 -5.44
CA GLY A 72 -3.87 6.00 -6.56
C GLY A 72 -2.99 7.13 -7.09
N GLU A 73 -2.09 7.65 -6.25
CA GLU A 73 -1.21 8.79 -6.53
C GLU A 73 0.21 8.33 -6.93
N CYS A 74 0.47 7.01 -6.92
CA CYS A 74 1.76 6.46 -7.32
C CYS A 74 1.98 6.56 -8.84
N ALA A 75 3.20 6.89 -9.24
CA ALA A 75 3.57 6.99 -10.66
C ALA A 75 3.51 5.63 -11.36
N PHE A 76 3.84 4.56 -10.63
CA PHE A 76 3.73 3.18 -11.09
C PHE A 76 2.77 2.42 -10.18
N ARG A 77 1.90 1.62 -10.78
CA ARG A 77 0.84 0.91 -10.07
C ARG A 77 0.59 -0.46 -10.70
N THR A 78 0.34 -1.46 -9.89
CA THR A 78 -0.09 -2.79 -10.33
C THR A 78 -0.98 -3.44 -9.28
N ARG A 79 -1.87 -4.34 -9.71
CA ARG A 79 -2.65 -5.19 -8.83
C ARG A 79 -2.07 -6.60 -8.83
N VAL A 80 -1.90 -7.16 -7.65
CA VAL A 80 -1.49 -8.53 -7.41
C VAL A 80 -2.70 -9.31 -6.89
N GLY A 81 -2.98 -10.43 -7.54
CA GLY A 81 -4.21 -11.19 -7.31
C GLY A 81 -5.27 -10.82 -8.34
N GLU A 82 -5.58 -11.80 -9.17
CA GLU A 82 -6.48 -11.83 -10.32
C GLU A 82 -5.94 -11.28 -11.65
N ARG A 83 -6.15 -12.15 -12.65
CA ARG A 83 -5.99 -12.00 -14.09
C ARG A 83 -7.39 -12.13 -14.68
#